data_AF-A0A1S8D8U1-F1
#
_entry.id   AF-A0A1S8D8U1-F1
#
_cell.length_a   1.000
_cell.length_b   1.000
_cell.length_c   1.000
_cell.angle_alpha   90.00
_cell.angle_beta   90.00
_cell.angle_gamma   90.00
#
_symmetry.space_group_name_H-M   'P 1'
#
loop_
_entity.id
_entity.type
_entity.pdbx_description
1 polymer ?
#
loop_
_entity_poly.entity_id
_entity_poly.type
_entity_poly.pdbx_seq_one_letter_code
_entity_poly.pdbx_strand_id
1 'polypeptide(L)'
;MPIHNVFQQDYKSAQSRARDDHRMAKALLLRERLLASGGKVDPTRRLRGEGVQGATPGFGCLEPCSSPVPGQRIGRPCSAYGMCPGCPLATTDASVPANLVRMKQMEAEYVAAASYLAPHYWRDKYLPELLALRAEWLPVFDDPAVIRNATAMQTRPLPPLG
;
A
#
# COMPACT_ATOMS: atom_id res chain seq x y z
N MET A 1 13.07 32.88 51.66
CA MET A 1 12.08 32.81 50.56
C MET A 1 12.62 31.86 49.50
N PRO A 2 12.07 30.66 49.32
CA PRO A 2 12.51 29.77 48.26
C PRO A 2 11.85 30.18 46.94
N ILE A 3 12.66 30.48 45.94
CA ILE A 3 12.23 30.72 44.56
C ILE A 3 11.73 29.37 44.04
N HIS A 4 10.40 29.19 43.95
CA HIS A 4 9.83 28.04 43.26
C HIS A 4 10.23 28.13 41.78
N ASN A 5 11.04 27.16 41.36
CA ASN A 5 11.51 26.99 40.00
C ASN A 5 10.34 26.50 39.12
N VAL A 6 9.54 27.44 38.61
CA VAL A 6 8.38 27.16 37.74
C VAL A 6 8.82 26.85 36.29
N PHE A 7 10.12 26.87 35.98
CA PHE A 7 10.63 26.72 34.61
C PHE A 7 10.97 25.28 34.18
N GLN A 8 10.67 24.25 34.98
CA GLN A 8 10.88 22.85 34.62
C GLN A 8 9.60 22.07 34.33
N GLN A 9 8.53 22.75 33.89
CA GLN A 9 7.37 22.07 33.33
C GLN A 9 7.54 21.94 31.82
N ASP A 10 8.18 20.84 31.38
CA ASP A 10 8.15 20.43 29.98
C ASP A 10 6.69 20.41 29.51
N TYR A 11 6.33 21.33 28.61
CA TYR A 11 4.99 21.53 28.06
C TYR A 11 4.37 20.26 27.43
N LYS A 12 5.19 19.21 27.21
CA LYS A 12 4.76 17.91 26.70
C LYS A 12 5.12 16.78 27.67
N SER A 13 4.09 16.06 28.11
CA SER A 13 4.28 14.80 28.85
C SER A 13 5.07 13.78 28.01
N ALA A 14 5.75 12.85 28.68
CA ALA A 14 6.50 11.78 28.00
C ALA A 14 5.63 10.97 27.02
N GLN A 15 4.35 10.74 27.37
CA GLN A 15 3.39 10.08 26.49
C GLN A 15 3.07 10.88 25.22
N SER A 16 3.01 12.21 25.33
CA SER A 16 2.82 13.08 24.17
C SER A 16 4.02 13.01 23.23
N ARG A 17 5.25 13.02 23.77
CA ARG A 17 6.48 12.85 22.99
C ARG A 17 6.51 11.53 22.25
N ALA A 18 6.25 10.41 22.94
CA ALA A 18 6.21 9.09 22.31
C ALA A 18 5.21 9.02 21.15
N ARG A 19 4.01 9.59 21.31
CA ARG A 19 3.02 9.65 20.22
C ARG A 19 3.49 10.48 19.03
N ASP A 20 4.14 11.61 19.29
CA ASP A 20 4.71 12.46 18.25
C ASP A 20 5.83 11.73 17.51
N ASP A 21 6.72 11.03 18.23
CA ASP A 21 7.80 10.22 17.66
C ASP A 21 7.25 9.09 16.77
N HIS A 22 6.20 8.38 17.22
CA HIS A 22 5.55 7.35 16.41
C HIS A 22 4.92 7.91 15.12
N ARG A 23 4.28 9.07 15.19
CA ARG A 23 3.70 9.74 14.01
C ARG A 23 4.79 10.14 13.03
N MET A 24 5.89 10.71 13.53
CA MET A 24 7.02 11.11 12.71
C MET A 24 7.69 9.89 12.07
N ALA A 25 7.93 8.83 12.82
CA ALA A 25 8.48 7.57 12.29
C ALA A 25 7.60 6.99 11.17
N LYS A 26 6.28 6.96 11.36
CA LYS A 26 5.34 6.52 10.31
C LYS A 26 5.44 7.39 9.05
N ALA A 27 5.52 8.71 9.20
CA ALA A 27 5.65 9.62 8.07
C ALA A 27 6.97 9.40 7.31
N LEU A 28 8.08 9.16 8.03
CA LEU A 28 9.38 8.86 7.43
C LEU A 28 9.36 7.54 6.63
N LEU A 29 8.74 6.48 7.17
CA LEU A 29 8.59 5.20 6.44
C LEU A 29 7.77 5.37 5.16
N LEU A 30 6.67 6.11 5.23
CA LEU A 30 5.84 6.42 4.07
C LEU A 30 6.61 7.20 3.01
N ARG A 31 7.45 8.16 3.43
CA ARG A 31 8.34 8.92 2.54
C ARG A 31 9.42 8.04 1.92
N GLU A 32 10.06 7.16 2.70
CA GLU A 32 11.07 6.23 2.19
C GLU A 32 10.47 5.33 1.11
N ARG A 33 9.27 4.78 1.34
CA ARG A 33 8.56 3.95 0.37
C ARG A 33 8.24 4.71 -0.93
N LEU A 34 7.79 5.96 -0.81
CA LEU A 34 7.52 6.82 -1.96
C LEU A 34 8.80 7.00 -2.81
N LEU A 35 9.93 7.32 -2.17
CA LEU A 35 11.20 7.53 -2.87
C LEU A 35 11.74 6.23 -3.47
N ALA A 36 11.72 5.13 -2.71
CA ALA A 36 12.24 3.83 -3.13
C ALA A 36 11.44 3.18 -4.28
N SER A 37 10.17 3.60 -4.47
CA SER A 37 9.33 3.15 -5.59
C SER A 37 9.33 4.12 -6.77
N GLY A 38 10.15 5.17 -6.77
CA GLY A 38 10.13 6.19 -7.82
C GLY A 38 8.79 6.95 -7.89
N GLY A 39 8.07 7.06 -6.79
CA GLY A 39 6.77 7.71 -6.70
C GLY A 39 5.56 6.81 -7.00
N LYS A 40 5.78 5.53 -7.34
CA LYS A 40 4.67 4.60 -7.67
C LYS A 40 3.82 4.23 -6.46
N VAL A 41 4.44 4.12 -5.28
CA VAL A 41 3.75 3.82 -4.04
C VAL A 41 3.53 5.10 -3.23
N ASP A 42 2.51 5.85 -3.63
CA ASP A 42 2.17 7.14 -3.03
C ASP A 42 1.04 7.02 -2.00
N PRO A 43 1.32 7.22 -0.70
CA PRO A 43 0.31 7.15 0.36
C PRO A 43 -0.73 8.28 0.28
N THR A 44 -0.43 9.40 -0.42
CA THR A 44 -1.37 10.52 -0.57
C THR A 44 -2.43 10.25 -1.65
N ARG A 45 -2.20 9.27 -2.52
CA ARG A 45 -3.13 8.86 -3.59
C ARG A 45 -4.08 7.74 -3.15
N ARG A 46 -3.98 7.29 -1.90
CA ARG A 46 -4.82 6.24 -1.33
C ARG A 46 -6.26 6.74 -1.20
N LEU A 47 -7.21 5.91 -1.61
CA LEU A 47 -8.63 6.15 -1.39
C LEU A 47 -8.94 5.98 0.11
N ARG A 48 -9.98 6.66 0.59
CA ARG A 48 -10.41 6.50 1.98
C ARG A 48 -10.79 5.04 2.24
N GLY A 49 -10.19 4.46 3.26
CA GLY A 49 -10.46 3.09 3.71
C GLY A 49 -9.68 2.00 2.95
N GLU A 50 -8.96 2.32 1.87
CA GLU A 50 -8.19 1.29 1.17
C GLU A 50 -7.05 0.72 2.03
N GLY A 51 -6.55 -0.46 1.68
CA GLY A 51 -5.38 -1.08 2.30
C GLY A 51 -4.19 -0.11 2.37
N VAL A 52 -3.80 0.28 3.59
CA VAL A 52 -2.82 1.37 3.82
C VAL A 52 -1.38 0.89 3.92
N GLN A 53 -1.15 -0.42 4.05
CA GLN A 53 0.18 -0.96 4.39
C GLN A 53 0.88 -1.67 3.22
N GLY A 54 0.13 -2.20 2.25
CA GLY A 54 0.70 -2.87 1.07
C GLY A 54 1.35 -1.90 0.08
N ALA A 55 2.32 -2.39 -0.68
CA ALA A 55 2.98 -1.60 -1.72
C ALA A 55 2.04 -1.31 -2.91
N THR A 56 1.11 -2.22 -3.20
CA THR A 56 0.14 -2.08 -4.29
C THR A 56 -1.19 -1.52 -3.75
N PRO A 57 -1.80 -0.51 -4.38
CA PRO A 57 -3.15 -0.04 -4.06
C PRO A 57 -4.18 -1.15 -4.00
N GLY A 58 -5.06 -1.07 -2.99
CA GLY A 58 -6.07 -2.09 -2.70
C GLY A 58 -5.62 -3.25 -1.81
N PHE A 59 -4.32 -3.33 -1.46
CA PHE A 59 -3.78 -4.38 -0.59
C PHE A 59 -3.28 -3.83 0.75
N GLY A 60 -3.52 -4.59 1.81
CA GLY A 60 -2.84 -4.50 3.09
C GLY A 60 -1.53 -5.31 3.11
N CYS A 61 -0.80 -5.23 4.21
CA CYS A 61 0.41 -6.04 4.44
C CYS A 61 0.59 -6.31 5.93
N LEU A 62 0.87 -7.57 6.28
CA LEU A 62 1.13 -8.01 7.65
C LEU A 62 2.49 -7.54 8.16
N GLU A 63 3.53 -7.64 7.33
CA GLU A 63 4.92 -7.32 7.70
C GLU A 63 5.58 -6.38 6.66
N PRO A 64 5.23 -5.08 6.67
CA PRO A 64 5.63 -4.16 5.60
C PRO A 64 7.13 -3.88 5.54
N CYS A 65 7.87 -4.16 6.61
CA CYS A 65 9.32 -3.94 6.71
C CYS A 65 10.14 -5.22 6.57
N SER A 66 9.50 -6.36 6.29
CA SER A 66 10.15 -7.67 6.14
C SER A 66 9.60 -8.42 4.92
N SER A 67 9.49 -7.71 3.79
CA SER A 67 8.93 -8.29 2.57
C SER A 67 9.79 -9.41 1.99
N PRO A 68 9.20 -10.56 1.59
CA PRO A 68 9.91 -11.65 0.95
C PRO A 68 10.15 -11.42 -0.55
N VAL A 69 9.62 -10.34 -1.13
CA VAL A 69 9.71 -10.08 -2.57
C VAL A 69 11.17 -9.83 -2.95
N PRO A 70 11.71 -10.47 -4.00
CA PRO A 70 13.08 -10.26 -4.45
C PRO A 70 13.42 -8.77 -4.67
N GLY A 71 14.60 -8.36 -4.20
CA GLY A 71 15.09 -6.98 -4.28
C GLY A 71 14.60 -6.06 -3.16
N GLN A 72 13.71 -6.52 -2.26
CA GLN A 72 13.35 -5.79 -1.05
C GLN A 72 14.41 -5.95 0.04
N ARG A 73 14.45 -4.99 0.98
CA ARG A 73 15.44 -4.94 2.07
C ARG A 73 14.73 -5.05 3.42
N ILE A 74 15.22 -5.95 4.28
CA ILE A 74 14.74 -6.10 5.66
C ILE A 74 14.98 -4.80 6.43
N GLY A 75 14.01 -4.42 7.27
CA GLY A 75 14.02 -3.17 8.05
C GLY A 75 13.59 -1.94 7.26
N ARG A 76 13.24 -2.09 5.96
CA ARG A 76 12.74 -1.01 5.12
C ARG A 76 11.35 -1.31 4.59
N PRO A 77 10.51 -0.28 4.42
CA PRO A 77 9.16 -0.47 3.93
C PRO A 77 9.18 -0.98 2.48
N CYS A 78 8.45 -2.07 2.23
CA CYS A 78 8.33 -2.67 0.91
C CYS A 78 7.89 -1.64 -0.15
N SER A 79 8.62 -1.60 -1.26
CA SER A 79 8.38 -0.73 -2.41
C SER A 79 8.00 -1.48 -3.68
N ALA A 80 7.76 -2.80 -3.58
CA ALA A 80 7.45 -3.69 -4.70
C ALA A 80 6.03 -3.47 -5.25
N TYR A 81 5.85 -2.37 -5.99
CA TYR A 81 4.60 -2.03 -6.65
C TYR A 81 4.20 -3.08 -7.71
N GLY A 82 2.95 -3.55 -7.65
CA GLY A 82 2.44 -4.58 -8.54
C GLY A 82 2.90 -6.00 -8.19
N MET A 83 3.35 -6.24 -6.95
CA MET A 83 3.78 -7.56 -6.48
C MET A 83 2.98 -8.06 -5.25
N CYS A 84 1.91 -7.34 -4.88
CA CYS A 84 1.10 -7.76 -3.73
C CYS A 84 0.24 -9.01 -3.98
N PRO A 85 -0.35 -9.24 -5.18
CA PRO A 85 -1.20 -10.40 -5.39
C PRO A 85 -0.54 -11.76 -5.09
N GLY A 86 0.72 -11.95 -5.45
CA GLY A 86 1.48 -13.18 -5.20
C GLY A 86 2.23 -13.20 -3.86
N CYS A 87 2.12 -12.15 -3.05
CA CYS A 87 2.87 -12.03 -1.81
C CYS A 87 2.14 -12.74 -0.65
N PRO A 88 2.80 -13.64 0.11
CA PRO A 88 2.15 -14.36 1.22
C PRO A 88 1.82 -13.47 2.43
N LEU A 89 2.34 -12.22 2.45
CA LEU A 89 2.06 -11.23 3.49
C LEU A 89 0.94 -10.27 3.10
N ALA A 90 0.38 -10.39 1.89
CA ALA A 90 -0.68 -9.53 1.43
C ALA A 90 -1.99 -9.85 2.17
N THR A 91 -2.79 -8.80 2.38
CA THR A 91 -4.13 -8.92 2.95
C THR A 91 -5.08 -8.01 2.19
N THR A 92 -6.38 -8.22 2.34
CA THR A 92 -7.40 -7.30 1.86
C THR A 92 -8.59 -7.32 2.81
N ASP A 93 -9.34 -6.23 2.83
CA ASP A 93 -10.67 -6.18 3.43
C ASP A 93 -11.69 -6.15 2.28
N ALA A 94 -12.42 -7.26 2.12
CA ALA A 94 -13.40 -7.46 1.06
C ALA A 94 -14.68 -6.63 1.27
N SER A 95 -14.90 -6.09 2.47
CA SER A 95 -16.02 -5.20 2.76
C SER A 95 -15.78 -3.76 2.26
N VAL A 96 -14.55 -3.44 1.84
CA VAL A 96 -14.15 -2.09 1.44
C VAL A 96 -14.18 -1.95 -0.09
N PRO A 97 -15.10 -1.15 -0.67
CA PRO A 97 -15.21 -0.97 -2.13
C PRO A 97 -13.94 -0.38 -2.76
N ALA A 98 -13.24 0.49 -2.03
CA ALA A 98 -12.00 1.09 -2.49
C ALA A 98 -10.92 0.06 -2.85
N ASN A 99 -10.86 -1.07 -2.12
CA ASN A 99 -9.91 -2.14 -2.40
C ASN A 99 -10.24 -2.81 -3.74
N LEU A 100 -11.50 -3.15 -3.97
CA LEU A 100 -11.97 -3.74 -5.23
C LEU A 100 -11.64 -2.84 -6.43
N VAL A 101 -11.90 -1.54 -6.33
CA VAL A 101 -11.61 -0.60 -7.43
C VAL A 101 -10.12 -0.56 -7.75
N ARG A 102 -9.26 -0.46 -6.74
CA ARG A 102 -7.81 -0.45 -6.94
C ARG A 102 -7.30 -1.77 -7.51
N MET A 103 -7.84 -2.90 -7.06
CA MET A 103 -7.51 -4.21 -7.62
C MET A 103 -7.94 -4.33 -9.08
N LYS A 104 -9.13 -3.83 -9.44
CA LYS A 104 -9.58 -3.80 -10.85
C LYS A 104 -8.74 -2.88 -11.73
N GLN A 105 -8.32 -1.73 -11.22
CA GLN A 105 -7.36 -0.87 -11.92
C GLN A 105 -6.01 -1.57 -12.13
N MET A 106 -5.54 -2.29 -11.12
CA MET A 106 -4.30 -3.07 -11.21
C MET A 106 -4.41 -4.23 -12.20
N GLU A 107 -5.57 -4.92 -12.24
CA GLU A 107 -5.86 -5.94 -13.25
C GLU A 107 -5.74 -5.36 -14.67
N ALA A 108 -6.37 -4.21 -14.92
CA ALA A 108 -6.30 -3.52 -16.20
C ALA A 108 -4.86 -3.10 -16.54
N GLU A 109 -4.11 -2.63 -15.56
CA GLU A 109 -2.71 -2.24 -15.73
C GLU A 109 -1.81 -3.43 -16.04
N TYR A 110 -1.98 -4.59 -15.39
CA TYR A 110 -1.23 -5.80 -15.74
C TYR A 110 -1.47 -6.21 -17.20
N VAL A 111 -2.72 -6.12 -17.66
CA VAL A 111 -3.07 -6.44 -19.06
C VAL A 111 -2.45 -5.41 -20.01
N ALA A 112 -2.54 -4.12 -19.69
CA ALA A 112 -1.95 -3.05 -20.50
C ALA A 112 -0.42 -3.16 -20.58
N ALA A 113 0.24 -3.52 -19.47
CA ALA A 113 1.68 -3.68 -19.39
C ALA A 113 2.25 -4.73 -20.34
N ALA A 114 1.46 -5.72 -20.73
CA ALA A 114 1.86 -6.69 -21.76
C ALA A 114 2.17 -6.03 -23.11
N SER A 115 1.59 -4.86 -23.39
CA SER A 115 1.77 -4.13 -24.65
C SER A 115 2.99 -3.22 -24.69
N TYR A 116 3.49 -2.76 -23.54
CA TYR A 116 4.56 -1.77 -23.46
C TYR A 116 5.82 -2.25 -22.73
N LEU A 117 5.78 -3.36 -22.02
CA LEU A 117 6.96 -4.00 -21.42
C LEU A 117 7.54 -5.06 -22.35
N ALA A 118 8.83 -5.37 -22.15
CA ALA A 118 9.46 -6.49 -22.83
C ALA A 118 8.71 -7.80 -22.49
N PRO A 119 8.32 -8.64 -23.47
CA PRO A 119 7.44 -9.78 -23.24
C PRO A 119 7.94 -10.77 -22.19
N HIS A 120 9.25 -11.03 -22.14
CA HIS A 120 9.86 -11.91 -21.13
C HIS A 120 9.76 -11.30 -19.74
N TYR A 121 10.08 -10.00 -19.59
CA TYR A 121 10.01 -9.31 -18.32
C TYR A 121 8.58 -9.25 -17.78
N TRP A 122 7.60 -8.95 -18.62
CA TRP A 122 6.19 -8.96 -18.21
C TRP A 122 5.73 -10.37 -17.81
N ARG A 123 6.07 -11.39 -18.60
CA ARG A 123 5.67 -12.77 -18.35
C ARG A 123 6.26 -13.30 -17.05
N ASP A 124 7.54 -13.04 -16.79
CA ASP A 124 8.22 -13.60 -15.63
C ASP A 124 7.83 -12.86 -14.35
N LYS A 125 7.60 -11.54 -14.44
CA LYS A 125 7.35 -10.69 -13.27
C LYS A 125 5.88 -10.47 -12.94
N TYR A 126 5.02 -10.23 -13.93
CA TYR A 126 3.67 -9.71 -13.72
C TYR A 126 2.54 -10.65 -14.13
N LEU A 127 2.79 -11.61 -15.03
CA LEU A 127 1.77 -12.62 -15.34
C LEU A 127 1.38 -13.46 -14.10
N PRO A 128 2.30 -13.94 -13.24
CA PRO A 128 1.92 -14.65 -12.02
C PRO A 128 1.04 -13.81 -11.10
N GLU A 129 1.37 -12.51 -10.97
CA GLU A 129 0.62 -11.56 -10.14
C GLU A 129 -0.80 -11.31 -10.67
N LEU A 130 -0.96 -11.21 -12.00
CA LEU A 130 -2.28 -11.11 -12.64
C LEU A 130 -3.12 -12.37 -12.41
N LEU A 131 -2.51 -13.54 -12.54
CA LEU A 131 -3.19 -14.82 -12.33
C LEU A 131 -3.64 -14.95 -10.87
N ALA A 132 -2.76 -14.67 -9.90
CA ALA A 132 -3.10 -14.65 -8.48
C ALA A 132 -4.22 -13.65 -8.18
N LEU A 133 -4.14 -12.42 -8.71
CA LEU A 133 -5.18 -11.40 -8.54
C LEU A 133 -6.56 -11.91 -8.98
N ARG A 134 -6.63 -12.57 -10.14
CA ARG A 134 -7.88 -13.10 -10.70
C ARG A 134 -8.41 -14.33 -9.97
N ALA A 135 -7.53 -15.22 -9.58
CA ALA A 135 -7.91 -16.50 -8.99
C ALA A 135 -8.23 -16.39 -7.50
N GLU A 136 -7.51 -15.54 -6.76
CA GLU A 136 -7.53 -15.54 -5.30
C GLU A 136 -8.19 -14.29 -4.70
N TRP A 137 -7.98 -13.13 -5.32
CA TRP A 137 -8.33 -11.86 -4.66
C TRP A 137 -9.65 -11.27 -5.14
N LEU A 138 -9.84 -11.18 -6.45
CA LEU A 138 -11.07 -10.62 -7.03
C LEU A 138 -12.34 -11.44 -6.68
N PRO A 139 -12.32 -12.79 -6.66
CA PRO A 139 -13.52 -13.57 -6.35
C PRO A 139 -14.02 -13.41 -4.91
N VAL A 140 -13.18 -12.96 -3.98
CA VAL A 140 -13.56 -12.75 -2.58
C VAL A 140 -14.51 -11.55 -2.41
N PHE A 141 -14.59 -10.67 -3.40
CA PHE A 141 -15.55 -9.57 -3.41
C PHE A 141 -16.87 -10.04 -4.04
N ASP A 142 -17.71 -10.70 -3.25
CA ASP A 142 -19.01 -11.24 -3.68
C ASP A 142 -20.21 -10.38 -3.26
N ASP A 143 -20.05 -9.47 -2.30
CA ASP A 143 -21.12 -8.58 -1.83
C ASP A 143 -21.57 -7.60 -2.95
N PRO A 144 -22.84 -7.69 -3.41
CA PRO A 144 -23.37 -6.80 -4.43
C PRO A 144 -23.35 -5.31 -4.06
N ALA A 145 -23.44 -4.98 -2.77
CA ALA A 145 -23.36 -3.61 -2.30
C ALA A 145 -21.94 -3.06 -2.46
N VAL A 146 -20.92 -3.86 -2.16
CA VAL A 146 -19.51 -3.50 -2.36
C VAL A 146 -19.22 -3.30 -3.84
N ILE A 147 -19.66 -4.23 -4.69
CA ILE A 147 -19.48 -4.16 -6.15
C ILE A 147 -20.16 -2.92 -6.75
N ARG A 148 -21.41 -2.63 -6.35
CA ARG A 148 -22.14 -1.45 -6.80
C ARG A 148 -21.43 -0.16 -6.37
N ASN A 149 -21.00 -0.08 -5.11
CA ASN A 149 -20.30 1.09 -4.60
C ASN A 149 -18.96 1.31 -5.32
N ALA A 150 -18.20 0.24 -5.55
CA ALA A 150 -16.95 0.28 -6.29
C ALA A 150 -17.14 0.86 -7.70
N THR A 151 -18.20 0.44 -8.40
CA THR A 151 -18.52 0.89 -9.76
C THR A 151 -18.82 2.40 -9.83
N ALA A 152 -19.36 2.98 -8.76
CA ALA A 152 -19.66 4.41 -8.66
C ALA A 152 -18.45 5.28 -8.26
N MET A 153 -17.31 4.69 -7.87
CA MET A 153 -16.17 5.45 -7.38
C MET A 153 -15.38 6.09 -8.52
N GLN A 154 -15.14 7.39 -8.41
CA GLN A 154 -14.16 8.07 -9.24
C GLN A 154 -12.76 7.85 -8.67
N THR A 155 -11.83 7.43 -9.52
CA THR A 155 -10.45 7.15 -9.10
C THR A 155 -9.46 7.76 -10.07
N ARG A 156 -8.32 8.19 -9.53
CA ARG A 156 -7.17 8.58 -10.35
C ARG A 156 -6.51 7.32 -10.92
N PRO A 157 -5.94 7.40 -12.14
CA PRO A 157 -5.21 6.27 -12.71
C PRO A 157 -4.03 5.87 -11.82
N LEU A 158 -3.70 4.59 -11.89
CA LEU A 158 -2.54 4.04 -11.22
C LEU A 158 -1.26 4.35 -12.03
N PRO A 159 -0.10 4.48 -11.38
CA PRO A 159 1.18 4.55 -12.10
C PRO A 159 1.42 3.29 -12.96
N PRO A 160 2.08 3.41 -14.12
CA PRO A 160 2.37 2.25 -14.96
C PRO A 160 3.38 1.29 -14.31
N LEU A 161 3.28 0.01 -14.66
CA LEU A 161 4.26 -1.02 -14.32
C LEU A 161 5.56 -0.81 -15.13
N GLY A 162 6.65 -1.45 -14.72
CA GLY A 162 7.99 -1.22 -15.28
C GLY A 162 8.80 -0.23 -14.46
#